data_AF-A0A9D9TY62-F1
#
_entry.id   AF-A0A9D9TY62-F1
#
_cell.length_a   1.000
_cell.length_b   1.000
_cell.length_c   1.000
_cell.angle_alpha   90.00
_cell.angle_beta   90.00
_cell.angle_gamma   90.00
#
_symmetry.space_group_name_H-M   'P 1'
#
loop_
_entity.id
_entity.type
_entity.pdbx_description
1 polymer ?
#
loop_
_entity_poly.entity_id
_entity_poly.type
_entity_poly.pdbx_seq_one_letter_code
_entity_poly.pdbx_strand_id
1 'polypeptide(L)'
;MKKKILIIGSFFIAFSAIAIKVVDGIIERLGLEHKFAQGNIVSNLVGSFSSGPMETYEDAGGFAGDQPSSFKLPYVPKLKLSTILSGDKSAAATELCEYVKKYINSEEFMTQYYAQRENAMPLTANGTSLSTLKGNKIVHQKNINNYKTDTKYVAEQQKELDETQKKIDALVEAAKKPFPGKANWEKRYPLDPSGLVKKRLQEYLQLAATVDFNAVLAAPDKYNVKKFVNLAFEKKPHKWKAIYRAGKEVNDVVTAFVKEWLKGEIISSTKTKMAENTSSVPASNVATNPTTNESVKATNSKAQESVTATKTNSSTTDSTKTKKSLLNKVKGKIGF
;
A
#
# COMPACT_ATOMS: atom_id res chain seq x y z
N MET A 1 32.71 55.78 35.93
CA MET A 1 33.04 55.25 34.58
C MET A 1 32.59 53.79 34.54
N LYS A 2 31.59 53.42 33.73
CA LYS A 2 31.75 52.67 32.45
C LYS A 2 32.78 51.52 32.46
N LYS A 3 32.35 50.30 32.82
CA LYS A 3 32.33 49.10 31.93
C LYS A 3 31.81 47.84 32.66
N LYS A 4 30.62 47.38 32.29
CA LYS A 4 30.20 45.96 32.29
C LYS A 4 29.86 45.65 30.83
N ILE A 5 30.30 44.51 30.27
CA ILE A 5 29.74 43.91 29.04
C ILE A 5 30.23 42.46 28.88
N LEU A 6 29.42 41.70 28.15
CA LEU A 6 29.37 40.24 27.98
C LEU A 6 30.70 39.51 27.69
N ILE A 7 30.80 38.28 28.20
CA ILE A 7 31.18 37.09 27.42
C ILE A 7 30.19 35.96 27.75
N ILE A 8 29.16 35.77 26.93
CA ILE A 8 28.26 34.60 26.94
C ILE A 8 27.87 34.29 25.49
N GLY A 9 27.85 33.00 25.11
CA GLY A 9 27.09 32.51 23.97
C GLY A 9 27.81 32.50 22.62
N SER A 10 28.67 31.50 22.40
CA SER A 10 29.05 31.04 21.05
C SER A 10 29.20 29.51 21.05
N PHE A 11 28.08 28.80 21.19
CA PHE A 11 28.04 27.33 21.25
C PHE A 11 26.82 26.74 20.51
N PHE A 12 26.55 27.27 19.32
CA PHE A 12 25.61 26.72 18.34
C PHE A 12 26.23 26.82 16.93
N ILE A 13 25.62 26.17 15.93
CA ILE A 13 26.14 26.01 14.55
C ILE A 13 27.30 25.01 14.44
N ALA A 14 27.06 23.75 14.84
CA ALA A 14 27.97 22.62 14.57
C ALA A 14 27.25 21.25 14.40
N PHE A 15 26.01 21.23 13.89
CA PHE A 15 25.21 19.99 13.79
C PHE A 15 24.51 19.72 12.45
N SER A 16 24.43 20.70 11.55
CA SER A 16 23.65 20.63 10.30
C SER A 16 24.21 19.67 9.24
N ALA A 17 25.52 19.37 9.26
CA ALA A 17 26.18 18.56 8.24
C ALA A 17 26.02 17.03 8.43
N ILE A 18 25.83 16.56 9.67
CA ILE A 18 25.83 15.12 9.98
C ILE A 18 24.46 14.47 9.72
N ALA A 19 23.36 15.20 9.97
CA ALA A 19 22.00 14.68 9.85
C ALA A 19 21.67 14.15 8.44
N ILE A 20 22.19 14.79 7.39
CA ILE A 20 21.79 14.56 5.99
C ILE A 20 22.00 13.10 5.53
N LYS A 21 23.02 12.40 6.04
CA LYS A 21 23.30 10.99 5.69
C LYS A 21 22.52 9.96 6.51
N VAL A 22 21.97 10.34 7.67
CA VAL A 22 21.27 9.41 8.57
C VAL A 22 19.84 9.15 8.07
N VAL A 23 19.18 10.21 7.60
CA VAL A 23 17.76 10.23 7.20
C VAL A 23 17.39 9.18 6.14
N ASP A 24 18.27 8.84 5.19
CA ASP A 24 17.94 7.84 4.16
C ASP A 24 17.95 6.40 4.72
N GLY A 25 18.78 6.13 5.74
CA GLY A 25 18.97 4.78 6.30
C GLY A 25 17.81 4.27 7.15
N ILE A 26 16.86 5.12 7.60
CA ILE A 26 15.71 4.66 8.39
C ILE A 26 14.85 3.63 7.65
N ILE A 27 14.71 3.77 6.34
CA ILE A 27 13.91 2.88 5.47
C ILE A 27 14.56 1.49 5.35
N GLU A 28 15.88 1.44 5.15
CA GLU A 28 16.65 0.20 5.13
C GLU A 28 16.65 -0.50 6.49
N ARG A 29 16.79 0.26 7.59
CA ARG A 29 16.73 -0.25 8.96
C ARG A 29 15.35 -0.80 9.32
N LEU A 30 14.27 -0.21 8.81
CA LEU A 30 12.90 -0.77 8.86
C LEU A 30 12.74 -2.06 8.04
N GLY A 31 13.65 -2.34 7.09
CA GLY A 31 13.55 -3.48 6.16
C GLY A 31 12.59 -3.23 5.00
N LEU A 32 12.46 -1.97 4.56
CA LEU A 32 11.58 -1.55 3.47
C LEU A 32 12.37 -1.23 2.19
N GLU A 33 11.77 -1.47 1.03
CA GLU A 33 12.24 -0.89 -0.24
C GLU A 33 11.85 0.60 -0.28
N HIS A 34 12.75 1.49 -0.69
CA HIS A 34 12.46 2.93 -0.80
C HIS A 34 11.23 3.22 -1.65
N LYS A 35 11.10 2.58 -2.82
CA LYS A 35 9.95 2.74 -3.71
C LYS A 35 8.63 2.31 -3.07
N PHE A 36 8.64 1.23 -2.28
CA PHE A 36 7.48 0.77 -1.53
C PHE A 36 7.11 1.73 -0.40
N ALA A 37 8.11 2.22 0.36
CA ALA A 37 7.90 3.22 1.40
C ALA A 37 7.34 4.52 0.80
N GLN A 38 7.96 5.04 -0.26
CA GLN A 38 7.53 6.23 -1.01
C GLN A 38 6.08 6.10 -1.50
N GLY A 39 5.74 4.99 -2.16
CA GLY A 39 4.37 4.75 -2.66
C GLY A 39 3.32 4.71 -1.53
N ASN A 40 3.67 4.17 -0.35
CA ASN A 40 2.82 4.24 0.83
C ASN A 40 2.73 5.67 1.41
N ILE A 41 3.81 6.45 1.39
CA ILE A 41 3.81 7.85 1.86
C ILE A 41 2.89 8.71 0.99
N VAL A 42 3.00 8.62 -0.35
CA VAL A 42 2.08 9.31 -1.28
C VAL A 42 0.64 8.86 -1.00
N SER A 43 0.39 7.55 -1.01
CA SER A 43 -0.97 6.99 -0.84
C SER A 43 -1.66 7.39 0.46
N ASN A 44 -0.92 7.53 1.56
CA ASN A 44 -1.47 7.95 2.85
C ASN A 44 -1.63 9.47 2.96
N LEU A 45 -0.75 10.27 2.36
CA LEU A 45 -0.84 11.73 2.40
C LEU A 45 -1.93 12.25 1.45
N VAL A 46 -1.68 12.13 0.14
CA VAL A 46 -2.58 12.68 -0.90
C VAL A 46 -3.76 11.76 -1.23
N GLY A 47 -3.59 10.44 -1.09
CA GLY A 47 -4.58 9.41 -1.45
C GLY A 47 -4.02 8.42 -2.48
N SER A 48 -4.65 7.24 -2.64
CA SER A 48 -4.21 6.22 -3.61
C SER A 48 -4.87 6.30 -4.98
N PHE A 49 -5.97 7.06 -5.09
CA PHE A 49 -6.80 7.31 -6.28
C PHE A 49 -7.28 6.06 -7.05
N SER A 50 -7.16 4.88 -6.42
CA SER A 50 -7.40 3.56 -7.00
C SER A 50 -8.87 3.16 -7.11
N SER A 51 -9.76 3.85 -6.40
CA SER A 51 -11.21 3.62 -6.33
C SER A 51 -12.02 4.53 -7.27
N GLY A 52 -11.38 5.06 -8.32
CA GLY A 52 -12.00 5.95 -9.30
C GLY A 52 -11.90 7.44 -8.93
N PRO A 53 -12.67 8.32 -9.60
CA PRO A 53 -12.69 9.75 -9.29
C PRO A 53 -13.23 9.95 -7.87
N MET A 54 -12.35 10.32 -6.93
CA MET A 54 -12.31 9.87 -5.52
C MET A 54 -13.65 9.49 -4.87
N GLU A 55 -13.60 8.41 -4.07
CA GLU A 55 -14.44 8.16 -2.88
C GLU A 55 -15.02 9.46 -2.33
N THR A 56 -16.29 9.71 -2.67
CA THR A 56 -16.97 10.96 -2.38
C THR A 56 -17.40 10.97 -0.93
N TYR A 57 -16.66 11.68 -0.09
CA TYR A 57 -17.20 12.28 1.14
C TYR A 57 -18.19 13.39 0.74
N GLU A 58 -19.33 12.99 0.19
CA GLU A 58 -20.50 13.84 -0.03
C GLU A 58 -21.48 13.63 1.12
N ASP A 59 -21.47 14.59 2.04
CA ASP A 59 -22.59 15.06 2.88
C ASP A 59 -23.41 14.06 3.72
N ALA A 60 -22.97 12.82 3.86
CA ALA A 60 -23.54 11.89 4.83
C ALA A 60 -23.07 12.22 6.26
N GLY A 61 -23.94 12.86 7.05
CA GLY A 61 -23.77 13.04 8.50
C GLY A 61 -23.91 11.73 9.30
N GLY A 62 -23.13 10.70 8.95
CA GLY A 62 -23.39 9.31 9.34
C GLY A 62 -22.16 8.53 9.80
N PHE A 63 -22.15 8.19 11.09
CA PHE A 63 -21.49 7.04 11.72
C PHE A 63 -19.94 6.86 11.60
N ALA A 64 -19.36 6.25 12.63
CA ALA A 64 -17.92 5.98 12.73
C ALA A 64 -17.44 4.76 11.90
N GLY A 65 -18.03 4.54 10.71
CA GLY A 65 -17.74 3.41 9.83
C GLY A 65 -16.82 3.75 8.66
N ASP A 66 -17.15 4.80 7.91
CA ASP A 66 -16.49 5.13 6.64
C ASP A 66 -15.12 5.78 6.83
N GLN A 67 -14.13 4.92 7.03
CA GLN A 67 -12.73 5.19 6.73
C GLN A 67 -12.49 5.20 5.22
N PRO A 68 -11.62 6.09 4.70
CA PRO A 68 -11.20 5.98 3.31
C PRO A 68 -10.37 4.70 3.14
N SER A 69 -10.59 3.97 2.05
CA SER A 69 -9.91 2.69 1.77
C SER A 69 -8.37 2.84 1.59
N SER A 70 -7.91 4.09 1.51
CA SER A 70 -6.52 4.47 1.24
C SER A 70 -5.57 4.41 2.44
N PHE A 71 -6.04 4.32 3.70
CA PHE A 71 -5.12 4.24 4.84
C PHE A 71 -4.47 2.86 4.92
N LYS A 72 -3.23 2.76 4.43
CA LYS A 72 -2.49 1.51 4.31
C LYS A 72 -1.20 1.61 5.11
N LEU A 73 -1.11 0.82 6.18
CA LEU A 73 0.17 0.57 6.83
C LEU A 73 1.02 -0.30 5.88
N PRO A 74 2.32 0.01 5.70
CA PRO A 74 3.20 -0.81 4.86
C PRO A 74 3.34 -2.21 5.48
N TYR A 75 2.63 -3.20 4.94
CA TYR A 75 2.76 -4.59 5.36
C TYR A 75 3.97 -5.23 4.66
N VAL A 76 5.01 -5.55 5.44
CA VAL A 76 6.18 -6.31 4.97
C VAL A 76 6.41 -7.47 5.96
N PRO A 77 6.43 -8.74 5.50
CA PRO A 77 6.60 -9.90 6.39
C PRO A 77 7.92 -9.94 7.20
N LYS A 78 8.88 -9.06 6.88
CA LYS A 78 10.19 -8.92 7.54
C LYS A 78 10.44 -7.50 8.09
N LEU A 79 9.39 -6.71 8.32
CA LEU A 79 9.52 -5.35 8.86
C LEU A 79 10.21 -5.40 10.23
N LYS A 80 11.39 -4.80 10.36
CA LYS A 80 12.31 -4.98 11.50
C LYS A 80 11.92 -4.16 12.74
N LEU A 81 10.62 -4.03 13.00
CA LEU A 81 10.08 -3.28 14.13
C LEU A 81 10.67 -3.75 15.46
N SER A 82 10.93 -5.05 15.65
CA SER A 82 11.59 -5.56 16.86
C SER A 82 12.92 -4.87 17.17
N THR A 83 13.78 -4.66 16.16
CA THR A 83 15.08 -4.00 16.36
C THR A 83 14.98 -2.52 16.69
N ILE A 84 13.89 -1.86 16.28
CA ILE A 84 13.62 -0.44 16.60
C ILE A 84 12.89 -0.33 17.96
N LEU A 85 12.01 -1.29 18.28
CA LEU A 85 11.29 -1.37 19.56
C LEU A 85 12.22 -1.67 20.75
N SER A 86 13.35 -2.33 20.50
CA SER A 86 14.46 -2.53 21.46
C SER A 86 15.45 -1.36 21.52
N GLY A 87 15.27 -0.32 20.70
CA GLY A 87 16.11 0.87 20.67
C GLY A 87 15.32 2.16 20.92
N ASP A 88 15.90 3.31 20.55
CA ASP A 88 15.23 4.60 20.69
C ASP A 88 14.18 4.79 19.58
N LYS A 89 12.92 4.56 19.95
CA LYS A 89 11.74 4.77 19.09
C LYS A 89 11.49 6.26 18.79
N SER A 90 11.90 7.17 19.67
CA SER A 90 11.72 8.62 19.53
C SER A 90 12.70 9.18 18.49
N ALA A 91 13.95 8.74 18.52
CA ALA A 91 14.93 9.01 17.46
C ALA A 91 14.45 8.43 16.12
N ALA A 92 14.07 7.14 16.08
CA ALA A 92 13.59 6.50 14.85
C ALA A 92 12.31 7.15 14.27
N ALA A 93 11.42 7.66 15.12
CA ALA A 93 10.24 8.42 14.70
C ALA A 93 10.61 9.80 14.13
N THR A 94 11.61 10.47 14.72
CA THR A 94 12.15 11.75 14.23
C THR A 94 12.75 11.56 12.83
N GLU A 95 13.67 10.60 12.67
CA GLU A 95 14.29 10.29 11.38
C GLU A 95 13.26 9.92 10.30
N LEU A 96 12.21 9.16 10.66
CA LEU A 96 11.16 8.82 9.70
C LEU A 96 10.33 10.05 9.29
N CYS A 97 10.09 10.99 10.21
CA CYS A 97 9.44 12.26 9.89
C CYS A 97 10.31 13.14 9.00
N GLU A 98 11.62 13.16 9.23
CA GLU A 98 12.60 13.84 8.38
C GLU A 98 12.67 13.20 6.98
N TYR A 99 12.65 11.87 6.86
CA TYR A 99 12.60 11.17 5.58
C TYR A 99 11.31 11.48 4.82
N VAL A 100 10.16 11.43 5.50
CA VAL A 100 8.86 11.77 4.91
C VAL A 100 8.87 13.22 4.41
N LYS A 101 9.38 14.16 5.21
CA LYS A 101 9.51 15.57 4.81
C LYS A 101 10.49 15.75 3.65
N LYS A 102 11.66 15.12 3.67
CA LYS A 102 12.65 15.14 2.58
C LYS A 102 12.04 14.63 1.28
N TYR A 103 11.34 13.50 1.32
CA TYR A 103 10.69 12.90 0.16
C TYR A 103 9.57 13.79 -0.42
N ILE A 104 8.72 14.40 0.40
CA ILE A 104 7.66 15.30 -0.12
C ILE A 104 8.24 16.51 -0.85
N ASN A 105 9.42 16.98 -0.43
CA ASN A 105 10.16 18.06 -1.09
C ASN A 105 10.89 17.61 -2.38
N SER A 106 10.68 16.36 -2.83
CA SER A 106 11.49 15.76 -3.89
C SER A 106 10.84 15.76 -5.29
N GLU A 107 11.68 15.63 -6.32
CA GLU A 107 11.22 15.49 -7.72
C GLU A 107 10.41 14.20 -7.90
N GLU A 108 10.80 13.13 -7.21
CA GLU A 108 10.16 11.81 -7.27
C GLU A 108 8.76 11.83 -6.64
N PHE A 109 8.53 12.56 -5.55
CA PHE A 109 7.20 12.77 -4.98
C PHE A 109 6.28 13.52 -5.95
N MET A 110 6.75 14.61 -6.54
CA MET A 110 5.98 15.36 -7.54
C MET A 110 5.66 14.49 -8.76
N THR A 111 6.61 13.70 -9.22
CA THR A 111 6.44 12.75 -10.34
C THR A 111 5.39 11.68 -10.02
N GLN A 112 5.45 11.07 -8.83
CA GLN A 112 4.43 10.09 -8.40
C GLN A 112 3.06 10.75 -8.22
N TYR A 113 2.98 11.97 -7.67
CA TYR A 113 1.73 12.71 -7.53
C TYR A 113 1.07 13.01 -8.88
N TYR A 114 1.84 13.55 -9.83
CA TYR A 114 1.30 13.88 -11.15
C TYR A 114 0.89 12.62 -11.92
N ALA A 115 1.66 11.53 -11.86
CA ALA A 115 1.27 10.26 -12.48
C ALA A 115 -0.04 9.69 -11.88
N GLN A 116 -0.23 9.78 -10.56
CA GLN A 116 -1.50 9.41 -9.93
C GLN A 116 -2.65 10.33 -10.35
N ARG A 117 -2.45 11.65 -10.31
CA ARG A 117 -3.44 12.68 -10.71
C ARG A 117 -3.93 12.50 -12.14
N GLU A 118 -3.00 12.22 -13.06
CA GLU A 118 -3.27 11.95 -14.48
C GLU A 118 -4.03 10.62 -14.66
N ASN A 119 -3.64 9.56 -13.96
CA ASN A 119 -4.35 8.28 -13.98
C ASN A 119 -5.77 8.36 -13.38
N ALA A 120 -6.02 9.33 -12.49
CA ALA A 120 -7.33 9.59 -11.86
C ALA A 120 -8.27 10.47 -12.72
N MET A 121 -7.88 10.80 -13.95
CA MET A 121 -8.65 11.66 -14.85
C MET A 121 -9.89 10.93 -15.40
N PRO A 122 -11.08 11.57 -15.43
CA PRO A 122 -12.33 10.93 -15.85
C PRO A 122 -12.47 10.80 -17.38
N LEU A 123 -11.37 10.64 -18.11
CA LEU A 123 -11.35 10.42 -19.56
C LEU A 123 -11.09 8.94 -19.87
N THR A 124 -11.85 8.40 -20.83
CA THR A 124 -11.72 7.01 -21.29
C THR A 124 -11.77 6.94 -22.81
N ALA A 125 -11.05 5.98 -23.40
CA ALA A 125 -11.17 5.61 -24.80
C ALA A 125 -11.98 4.31 -24.87
N ASN A 126 -13.19 4.35 -25.44
CA ASN A 126 -14.11 3.21 -25.50
C ASN A 126 -14.32 2.53 -24.13
N GLY A 127 -14.54 3.33 -23.07
CA GLY A 127 -14.67 2.85 -21.68
C GLY A 127 -13.36 2.47 -20.99
N THR A 128 -12.24 2.39 -21.70
CA THR A 128 -10.92 2.05 -21.15
C THR A 128 -10.23 3.29 -20.59
N SER A 129 -9.82 3.25 -19.31
CA SER A 129 -9.15 4.39 -18.66
C SER A 129 -7.71 4.60 -19.16
N LEU A 130 -7.20 5.83 -19.02
CA LEU A 130 -5.79 6.16 -19.30
C LEU A 130 -4.80 5.30 -18.49
N SER A 131 -5.13 5.00 -17.22
CA SER A 131 -4.33 4.10 -16.39
C SER A 131 -4.31 2.66 -16.91
N THR A 132 -5.44 2.19 -17.45
CA THR A 132 -5.56 0.85 -18.06
C THR A 132 -4.74 0.77 -19.35
N LEU A 133 -4.83 1.78 -20.23
CA LEU A 133 -4.03 1.83 -21.47
C LEU A 133 -2.53 1.85 -21.19
N LYS A 134 -2.07 2.63 -20.19
CA LYS A 134 -0.66 2.62 -19.75
C LYS A 134 -0.24 1.23 -19.23
N GLY A 135 -1.13 0.55 -18.50
CA GLY A 135 -0.92 -0.84 -18.08
C GLY A 135 -0.75 -1.78 -19.28
N ASN A 136 -1.65 -1.73 -20.25
CA ASN A 136 -1.59 -2.54 -21.47
C ASN A 136 -0.30 -2.29 -22.26
N LYS A 137 0.11 -1.02 -22.44
CA LYS A 137 1.39 -0.67 -23.08
C LYS A 137 2.60 -1.37 -22.42
N ILE A 138 2.63 -1.42 -21.09
CA ILE A 138 3.69 -2.13 -20.34
C ILE A 138 3.62 -3.65 -20.57
N VAL A 139 2.42 -4.23 -20.68
CA VAL A 139 2.24 -5.65 -21.01
C VAL A 139 2.74 -5.96 -22.43
N HIS A 140 2.29 -5.22 -23.46
CA HIS A 140 2.77 -5.41 -24.84
C HIS A 140 4.29 -5.25 -24.94
N GLN A 141 4.86 -4.25 -24.26
CA GLN A 141 6.31 -4.04 -24.25
C GLN A 141 7.09 -5.19 -23.57
N LYS A 142 6.53 -5.83 -22.53
CA LYS A 142 7.09 -7.03 -21.93
C LYS A 142 6.94 -8.25 -22.84
N ASN A 143 5.78 -8.41 -23.48
CA ASN A 143 5.52 -9.50 -24.41
C ASN A 143 6.51 -9.48 -25.59
N ILE A 144 6.70 -8.32 -26.23
CA ILE A 144 7.73 -8.11 -27.26
C ILE A 144 9.13 -8.49 -26.74
N ASN A 145 9.45 -8.16 -25.48
CA ASN A 145 10.76 -8.47 -24.90
C ASN A 145 10.96 -9.95 -24.51
N ASN A 146 9.88 -10.67 -24.19
CA ASN A 146 9.93 -12.08 -23.80
C ASN A 146 9.93 -13.01 -25.01
N TYR A 147 9.23 -12.64 -26.09
CA TYR A 147 8.98 -13.49 -27.26
C TYR A 147 9.69 -12.99 -28.53
N LYS A 148 10.86 -12.35 -28.39
CA LYS A 148 11.62 -11.67 -29.47
C LYS A 148 11.85 -12.51 -30.74
N THR A 149 11.85 -13.83 -30.64
CA THR A 149 12.08 -14.77 -31.74
C THR A 149 10.82 -15.16 -32.50
N ASP A 150 9.62 -14.98 -31.94
CA ASP A 150 8.35 -15.15 -32.66
C ASP A 150 8.01 -13.84 -33.39
N THR A 151 8.46 -13.73 -34.63
CA THR A 151 8.28 -12.53 -35.45
C THR A 151 6.82 -12.19 -35.73
N LYS A 152 5.93 -13.19 -35.77
CA LYS A 152 4.49 -12.98 -35.97
C LYS A 152 3.85 -12.39 -34.71
N TYR A 153 4.12 -12.99 -33.55
CA TYR A 153 3.62 -12.52 -32.27
C TYR A 153 4.18 -11.13 -31.92
N VAL A 154 5.47 -10.87 -32.19
CA VAL A 154 6.09 -9.55 -32.00
C VAL A 154 5.43 -8.49 -32.88
N ALA A 155 5.15 -8.79 -34.16
CA ALA A 155 4.45 -7.85 -35.05
C ALA A 155 3.02 -7.54 -34.56
N GLU A 156 2.29 -8.56 -34.07
CA GLU A 156 0.96 -8.39 -33.48
C GLU A 156 1.00 -7.54 -32.20
N GLN A 157 1.93 -7.82 -31.28
CA GLN A 157 2.10 -7.02 -30.07
C GLN A 157 2.59 -5.59 -30.34
N GLN A 158 3.39 -5.36 -31.39
CA GLN A 158 3.79 -4.01 -31.80
C GLN A 158 2.60 -3.22 -32.34
N LYS A 159 1.72 -3.84 -33.14
CA LYS A 159 0.48 -3.22 -33.60
C LYS A 159 -0.42 -2.80 -32.43
N GLU A 160 -0.61 -3.69 -31.45
CA GLU A 160 -1.39 -3.37 -30.24
C GLU A 160 -0.73 -2.29 -29.36
N LEU A 161 0.61 -2.25 -29.30
CA LEU A 161 1.36 -1.18 -28.64
C LEU A 161 1.12 0.17 -29.34
N ASP A 162 1.24 0.24 -30.66
CA ASP A 162 1.06 1.45 -31.45
C ASP A 162 -0.40 1.96 -31.40
N GLU A 163 -1.37 1.05 -31.45
CA GLU A 163 -2.78 1.39 -31.24
C GLU A 163 -3.06 1.88 -29.82
N THR A 164 -2.49 1.23 -28.81
CA THR A 164 -2.60 1.65 -27.40
C THR A 164 -1.96 3.02 -27.19
N GLN A 165 -0.83 3.30 -27.85
CA GLN A 165 -0.16 4.60 -27.81
C GLN A 165 -1.05 5.70 -28.43
N LYS A 166 -1.62 5.47 -29.62
CA LYS A 166 -2.59 6.40 -30.25
C LYS A 166 -3.80 6.67 -29.34
N LYS A 167 -4.30 5.65 -28.64
CA LYS A 167 -5.40 5.77 -27.66
C LYS A 167 -4.97 6.61 -26.44
N ILE A 168 -3.73 6.47 -25.95
CA ILE A 168 -3.16 7.31 -24.87
C ILE A 168 -3.04 8.77 -25.33
N ASP A 169 -2.42 9.03 -26.47
CA ASP A 169 -2.15 10.39 -26.96
C ASP A 169 -3.45 11.16 -27.23
N ALA A 170 -4.47 10.49 -27.79
CA ALA A 170 -5.80 11.07 -27.97
C ALA A 170 -6.45 11.52 -26.65
N LEU A 171 -6.28 10.77 -25.55
CA LEU A 171 -6.77 11.17 -24.23
C LEU A 171 -5.95 12.31 -23.62
N VAL A 172 -4.64 12.34 -23.84
CA VAL A 172 -3.76 13.43 -23.37
C VAL A 172 -4.08 14.74 -24.10
N GLU A 173 -4.36 14.71 -25.40
CA GLU A 173 -4.83 15.90 -26.14
C GLU A 173 -6.26 16.32 -25.76
N ALA A 174 -7.14 15.37 -25.43
CA ALA A 174 -8.46 15.67 -24.89
C ALA A 174 -8.39 16.32 -23.49
N ALA A 175 -7.44 15.92 -22.65
CA ALA A 175 -7.24 16.47 -21.29
C ALA A 175 -6.93 17.98 -21.27
N LYS A 176 -6.25 18.48 -22.31
CA LYS A 176 -5.93 19.91 -22.46
C LYS A 176 -7.20 20.75 -22.62
N LYS A 177 -8.23 20.20 -23.27
CA LYS A 177 -9.52 20.84 -23.52
C LYS A 177 -10.40 20.83 -22.24
N PRO A 178 -11.52 21.58 -22.20
CA PRO A 178 -12.56 21.37 -21.20
C PRO A 178 -13.20 19.98 -21.40
N PHE A 179 -13.45 19.26 -20.30
CA PHE A 179 -14.13 17.96 -20.32
C PHE A 179 -15.15 17.84 -19.17
N PRO A 180 -16.19 16.98 -19.30
CA PRO A 180 -17.19 16.78 -18.26
C PRO A 180 -16.56 16.42 -16.91
N GLY A 181 -16.92 17.15 -15.86
CA GLY A 181 -16.38 16.95 -14.52
C GLY A 181 -14.95 17.49 -14.29
N LYS A 182 -14.32 18.20 -15.24
CA LYS A 182 -12.97 18.78 -15.09
C LYS A 182 -12.79 19.57 -13.80
N ALA A 183 -13.72 20.48 -13.48
CA ALA A 183 -13.68 21.25 -12.22
C ALA A 183 -13.75 20.35 -10.96
N ASN A 184 -14.53 19.27 -10.99
CA ASN A 184 -14.62 18.31 -9.89
C ASN A 184 -13.41 17.35 -9.82
N TRP A 185 -12.65 17.19 -10.91
CA TRP A 185 -11.34 16.53 -10.91
C TRP A 185 -10.27 17.49 -10.39
N GLU A 186 -10.22 18.75 -10.83
CA GLU A 186 -9.25 19.75 -10.36
C GLU A 186 -9.43 20.13 -8.88
N LYS A 187 -10.68 20.21 -8.39
CA LYS A 187 -11.00 20.40 -6.96
C LYS A 187 -10.57 19.23 -6.07
N ARG A 188 -10.63 18.00 -6.59
CA ARG A 188 -10.23 16.77 -5.88
C ARG A 188 -8.72 16.53 -5.95
N TYR A 189 -8.15 16.78 -7.12
CA TYR A 189 -6.74 16.62 -7.45
C TYR A 189 -6.19 17.98 -7.91
N PRO A 190 -5.86 18.88 -6.97
CA PRO A 190 -5.24 20.16 -7.29
C PRO A 190 -3.93 20.00 -8.06
N LEU A 191 -3.45 21.06 -8.69
CA LEU A 191 -2.12 21.03 -9.30
C LEU A 191 -1.02 21.03 -8.23
N ASP A 192 -1.23 21.77 -7.14
CA ASP A 192 -0.36 21.78 -5.96
C ASP A 192 -0.85 20.77 -4.89
N PRO A 193 -0.05 19.73 -4.54
CA PRO A 193 -0.39 18.80 -3.47
C PRO A 193 -0.27 19.37 -2.05
N SER A 194 0.31 20.57 -1.84
CA SER A 194 0.58 21.12 -0.50
C SER A 194 -0.68 21.24 0.36
N GLY A 195 -1.82 21.61 -0.24
CA GLY A 195 -3.11 21.65 0.46
C GLY A 195 -3.57 20.28 0.97
N LEU A 196 -3.34 19.21 0.21
CA LEU A 196 -3.68 17.83 0.61
C LEU A 196 -2.76 17.35 1.74
N VAL A 197 -1.44 17.59 1.63
CA VAL A 197 -0.46 17.25 2.67
C VAL A 197 -0.78 18.00 3.96
N LYS A 198 -1.03 19.32 3.89
CA LYS A 198 -1.43 20.15 5.03
C LYS A 198 -2.68 19.61 5.73
N LYS A 199 -3.73 19.28 4.96
CA LYS A 199 -4.95 18.67 5.51
C LYS A 199 -4.64 17.35 6.22
N ARG A 200 -3.83 16.45 5.66
CA ARG A 200 -3.52 15.16 6.31
C ARG A 200 -2.70 15.33 7.59
N LEU A 201 -1.76 16.27 7.62
CA LEU A 201 -1.01 16.61 8.83
C LEU A 201 -1.93 17.15 9.94
N GLN A 202 -2.94 17.96 9.58
CA GLN A 202 -3.96 18.44 10.52
C GLN A 202 -4.90 17.32 10.99
N GLU A 203 -5.35 16.42 10.10
CA GLU A 203 -6.11 15.21 10.47
C GLU A 203 -5.34 14.34 11.48
N TYR A 204 -4.03 14.17 11.31
CA TYR A 204 -3.20 13.43 12.25
C TYR A 204 -3.20 14.08 13.63
N LEU A 205 -2.94 15.39 13.72
CA LEU A 205 -2.92 16.10 15.01
C LEU A 205 -4.27 16.03 15.74
N GLN A 206 -5.37 16.22 15.01
CA GLN A 206 -6.72 16.09 15.55
C GLN A 206 -6.97 14.68 16.09
N LEU A 207 -6.64 13.64 15.30
CA LEU A 207 -6.89 12.26 15.71
C LEU A 207 -6.00 11.82 16.87
N ALA A 208 -4.72 12.20 16.87
CA ALA A 208 -3.77 11.87 17.94
C ALA A 208 -4.20 12.43 19.29
N ALA A 209 -4.76 13.64 19.32
CA ALA A 209 -5.33 14.24 20.53
C ALA A 209 -6.56 13.48 21.09
N THR A 210 -7.16 12.54 20.34
CA THR A 210 -8.28 11.69 20.79
C THR A 210 -7.86 10.29 21.22
N VAL A 211 -6.57 9.96 21.24
CA VAL A 211 -6.07 8.63 21.61
C VAL A 211 -5.78 8.56 23.11
N ASP A 212 -6.52 7.68 23.78
CA ASP A 212 -6.20 7.26 25.15
C ASP A 212 -5.09 6.19 25.10
N PHE A 213 -3.87 6.59 25.42
CA PHE A 213 -2.72 5.68 25.50
C PHE A 213 -2.75 4.79 26.77
N ASN A 214 -3.62 5.05 27.73
CA ASN A 214 -3.83 4.21 28.91
C ASN A 214 -4.89 3.12 28.68
N ALA A 215 -5.52 3.10 27.49
CA ALA A 215 -6.55 2.13 27.14
C ALA A 215 -6.05 0.68 27.31
N VAL A 216 -6.71 -0.09 28.17
CA VAL A 216 -6.29 -1.44 28.55
C VAL A 216 -6.57 -2.44 27.43
N LEU A 217 -5.56 -3.28 27.14
CA LEU A 217 -5.68 -4.45 26.28
C LEU A 217 -5.93 -5.72 27.11
N ALA A 218 -6.81 -6.58 26.62
CA ALA A 218 -6.99 -7.94 27.12
C ALA A 218 -5.74 -8.81 26.83
N ALA A 219 -5.69 -9.97 27.49
CA ALA A 219 -4.72 -11.02 27.16
C ALA A 219 -4.82 -11.41 25.66
N PRO A 220 -3.72 -11.85 25.02
CA PRO A 220 -3.76 -12.34 23.65
C PRO A 220 -4.71 -13.52 23.52
N ASP A 221 -5.50 -13.56 22.44
CA ASP A 221 -6.28 -14.76 22.11
C ASP A 221 -5.39 -15.86 21.49
N LYS A 222 -6.01 -16.99 21.11
CA LYS A 222 -5.35 -18.15 20.47
C LYS A 222 -4.63 -17.86 19.14
N TYR A 223 -4.77 -16.65 18.59
CA TYR A 223 -4.04 -16.16 17.41
C TYR A 223 -3.03 -15.05 17.75
N ASN A 224 -2.69 -14.90 19.03
CA ASN A 224 -1.89 -13.80 19.60
C ASN A 224 -2.48 -12.39 19.40
N VAL A 225 -3.78 -12.28 19.09
CA VAL A 225 -4.42 -10.97 18.90
C VAL A 225 -4.84 -10.39 20.24
N LYS A 226 -4.19 -9.29 20.64
CA LYS A 226 -4.64 -8.44 21.75
C LYS A 226 -5.77 -7.52 21.28
N LYS A 227 -6.81 -7.38 22.09
CA LYS A 227 -8.01 -6.56 21.84
C LYS A 227 -8.21 -5.57 22.99
N PHE A 228 -8.83 -4.42 22.75
CA PHE A 228 -9.16 -3.49 23.83
C PHE A 228 -10.24 -4.08 24.74
N VAL A 229 -10.09 -3.92 26.06
CA VAL A 229 -11.13 -4.32 27.04
C VAL A 229 -12.39 -3.48 26.87
N ASN A 230 -12.23 -2.20 26.53
CA ASN A 230 -13.34 -1.31 26.23
C ASN A 230 -13.78 -1.46 24.76
N LEU A 231 -15.00 -1.96 24.55
CA LEU A 231 -15.62 -2.15 23.23
C LEU A 231 -15.72 -0.83 22.41
N ALA A 232 -15.80 0.32 23.07
CA ALA A 232 -15.79 1.62 22.38
C ALA A 232 -14.44 1.92 21.70
N PHE A 233 -13.32 1.38 22.21
CA PHE A 233 -12.01 1.46 21.58
C PHE A 233 -11.83 0.42 20.47
N GLU A 234 -12.47 -0.76 20.57
CA GLU A 234 -12.54 -1.67 19.42
C GLU A 234 -13.36 -1.11 18.24
N LYS A 235 -14.32 -0.21 18.49
CA LYS A 235 -15.04 0.51 17.44
C LYS A 235 -14.30 1.74 16.88
N LYS A 236 -13.07 2.04 17.31
CA LYS A 236 -12.27 3.16 16.77
C LYS A 236 -11.64 2.82 15.40
N PRO A 237 -11.45 3.82 14.51
CA PRO A 237 -10.84 3.62 13.20
C PRO A 237 -9.40 3.06 13.26
N HIS A 238 -8.98 2.35 12.21
CA HIS A 238 -7.61 1.82 12.06
C HIS A 238 -6.53 2.90 12.20
N LYS A 239 -6.78 4.14 11.75
CA LYS A 239 -5.86 5.28 11.98
C LYS A 239 -5.64 5.52 13.48
N TRP A 240 -6.71 5.55 14.30
CA TRP A 240 -6.66 5.73 15.76
C TRP A 240 -5.94 4.55 16.42
N LYS A 241 -6.27 3.31 16.01
CA LYS A 241 -5.59 2.09 16.50
C LYS A 241 -4.12 2.02 16.08
N ALA A 242 -3.71 2.63 14.96
CA ALA A 242 -2.31 2.71 14.54
C ALA A 242 -1.53 3.71 15.40
N ILE A 243 -2.10 4.89 15.67
CA ILE A 243 -1.55 5.89 16.60
C ILE A 243 -1.35 5.27 17.98
N TYR A 244 -2.38 4.63 18.55
CA TYR A 244 -2.27 3.92 19.84
C TYR A 244 -1.13 2.89 19.85
N ARG A 245 -1.02 2.04 18.81
CA ARG A 245 0.03 1.01 18.72
C ARG A 245 1.45 1.55 18.59
N ALA A 246 1.63 2.78 18.14
CA ALA A 246 2.93 3.44 18.12
C ALA A 246 3.39 3.92 19.52
N GLY A 247 2.47 4.01 20.49
CA GLY A 247 2.75 4.44 21.85
C GLY A 247 2.79 5.96 22.02
N LYS A 248 2.70 6.43 23.27
CA LYS A 248 2.65 7.87 23.58
C LYS A 248 3.96 8.57 23.20
N GLU A 249 5.09 7.98 23.58
CA GLU A 249 6.46 8.50 23.35
C GLU A 249 6.71 8.90 21.88
N VAL A 250 6.35 8.03 20.93
CA VAL A 250 6.45 8.30 19.49
C VAL A 250 5.51 9.43 19.08
N ASN A 251 4.26 9.43 19.55
CA ASN A 251 3.28 10.41 19.13
C ASN A 251 3.49 11.80 19.74
N ASP A 252 4.12 11.92 20.91
CA ASP A 252 4.53 13.22 21.47
C ASP A 252 5.55 13.90 20.52
N VAL A 253 6.56 13.14 20.09
CA VAL A 253 7.61 13.58 19.15
C VAL A 253 7.03 13.93 17.77
N VAL A 254 6.25 13.03 17.17
CA VAL A 254 5.62 13.27 15.87
C VAL A 254 4.63 14.45 15.94
N THR A 255 3.89 14.60 17.05
CA THR A 255 3.02 15.76 17.28
C THR A 255 3.81 17.07 17.34
N ALA A 256 4.97 17.10 17.99
CA ALA A 256 5.83 18.27 18.01
C ALA A 256 6.39 18.60 16.61
N PHE A 257 6.93 17.60 15.91
CA PHE A 257 7.47 17.76 14.54
C PHE A 257 6.41 18.27 13.56
N VAL A 258 5.20 17.69 13.57
CA VAL A 258 4.11 18.09 12.67
C VAL A 258 3.58 19.48 13.01
N LYS A 259 3.51 19.85 14.30
CA LYS A 259 3.18 21.24 14.70
C LYS A 259 4.22 22.25 14.20
N GLU A 260 5.51 21.90 14.20
CA GLU A 260 6.56 22.79 13.70
C GLU A 260 6.50 22.92 12.18
N TRP A 261 6.39 21.80 11.46
CA TRP A 261 6.30 21.78 9.99
C TRP A 261 5.08 22.55 9.47
N LEU A 262 3.93 22.50 10.17
CA LEU A 262 2.72 23.25 9.81
C LEU A 262 2.85 24.79 9.96
N LYS A 263 3.89 25.31 10.61
CA LYS A 263 4.20 26.76 10.64
C LYS A 263 4.95 27.22 9.38
N GLY A 264 5.72 26.33 8.76
CA GLY A 264 6.58 26.63 7.62
C GLY A 264 5.94 26.29 6.28
N GLU A 265 6.78 26.30 5.24
CA GLU A 265 6.42 25.79 3.93
C GLU A 265 6.18 24.27 3.99
N ILE A 266 5.03 23.82 3.50
CA ILE A 266 4.64 22.40 3.54
C ILE A 266 5.45 21.59 2.53
N ILE A 267 5.60 22.14 1.32
CA ILE A 267 6.39 21.60 0.22
C ILE A 267 7.20 22.75 -0.41
N SER A 268 8.52 22.72 -0.21
CA SER A 268 9.52 23.63 -0.75
C SER A 268 9.35 23.88 -2.25
N SER A 269 9.38 25.15 -2.66
CA SER A 269 9.49 25.56 -4.05
C SER A 269 10.70 24.93 -4.75
N THR A 270 11.85 24.88 -4.08
CA THR A 270 13.07 24.22 -4.55
C THR A 270 12.99 22.72 -4.28
N LYS A 271 13.10 21.89 -5.32
CA LYS A 271 13.08 20.42 -5.20
C LYS A 271 14.48 19.85 -5.01
N THR A 272 14.57 18.77 -4.25
CA THR A 272 15.79 17.96 -4.10
C THR A 272 15.57 16.58 -4.73
N LYS A 273 16.59 15.96 -5.32
CA LYS A 273 16.52 14.53 -5.65
C LYS A 273 16.70 13.68 -4.40
N MET A 274 16.02 12.54 -4.35
CA MET A 274 16.33 11.49 -3.38
C MET A 274 17.63 10.78 -3.80
N ALA A 275 18.27 10.09 -2.85
CA ALA A 275 19.39 9.23 -3.20
C ALA A 275 18.88 8.07 -4.08
N GLU A 276 19.46 7.88 -5.26
CA GLU A 276 19.20 6.72 -6.11
C GLU A 276 19.81 5.46 -5.49
N ASN A 277 19.06 4.87 -4.55
CA ASN A 277 19.52 3.71 -3.82
C ASN A 277 19.38 2.46 -4.71
N THR A 278 20.42 2.19 -5.51
CA THR A 278 20.50 1.09 -6.48
C THR A 278 20.59 -0.27 -5.77
N SER A 279 19.46 -0.71 -5.20
CA SER A 279 19.23 -2.11 -4.81
C SER A 279 19.11 -2.98 -6.07
N SER A 280 20.24 -3.17 -6.76
CA SER A 280 20.36 -4.16 -7.82
C SER A 280 20.07 -5.54 -7.23
N VAL A 281 19.01 -6.19 -7.71
CA VAL A 281 18.82 -7.62 -7.47
C VAL A 281 20.05 -8.33 -8.04
N PRO A 282 20.87 -9.02 -7.23
CA PRO A 282 21.97 -9.80 -7.78
C PRO A 282 21.37 -10.87 -8.69
N ALA A 283 21.84 -10.92 -9.94
CA ALA A 283 21.33 -11.88 -10.91
C ALA A 283 21.49 -13.30 -10.36
N SER A 284 20.43 -14.11 -10.46
CA SER A 284 20.49 -15.51 -10.06
C SER A 284 21.51 -16.24 -10.92
N ASN A 285 22.69 -16.53 -10.37
CA ASN A 285 23.67 -17.42 -10.98
C ASN A 285 23.06 -18.83 -11.04
N VAL A 286 22.41 -19.14 -12.17
CA VAL A 286 21.97 -20.50 -12.51
C VAL A 286 23.22 -21.31 -12.86
N ALA A 287 23.92 -21.76 -11.83
CA ALA A 287 25.01 -22.72 -11.96
C ALA A 287 24.42 -24.08 -12.37
N THR A 288 24.44 -24.35 -13.67
CA THR A 288 24.15 -25.66 -14.22
C THR A 288 25.13 -26.69 -13.66
N ASN A 289 24.62 -27.83 -13.19
CA ASN A 289 25.41 -29.05 -13.01
C ASN A 289 24.69 -30.21 -13.70
N PRO A 290 25.42 -31.14 -14.35
CA PRO A 290 24.84 -32.08 -15.31
C PRO A 290 24.23 -33.34 -14.67
N THR A 291 23.41 -34.03 -15.46
CA THR A 291 22.86 -35.35 -15.15
C THR A 291 23.91 -36.45 -15.26
N THR A 292 23.95 -37.33 -14.25
CA THR A 292 24.47 -38.70 -14.41
C THR A 292 23.48 -39.66 -13.73
N ASN A 293 22.95 -40.61 -14.50
CA ASN A 293 22.21 -41.76 -13.95
C ASN A 293 23.20 -42.89 -13.66
N GLU A 294 23.03 -43.63 -12.57
CA GLU A 294 23.07 -45.10 -12.63
C GLU A 294 22.38 -45.77 -11.43
N SER A 295 22.21 -47.11 -11.49
CA SER A 295 21.25 -47.87 -10.69
C SER A 295 21.89 -48.96 -9.83
N VAL A 296 21.46 -49.12 -8.57
CA VAL A 296 21.51 -50.41 -7.85
C VAL A 296 20.23 -50.70 -7.03
N LYS A 297 19.28 -51.37 -7.69
CA LYS A 297 18.63 -52.63 -7.26
C LYS A 297 18.42 -52.95 -5.75
N ALA A 298 17.17 -52.78 -5.30
CA ALA A 298 16.32 -53.72 -4.50
C ALA A 298 16.71 -54.23 -3.08
N THR A 299 15.68 -54.34 -2.23
CA THR A 299 15.30 -55.59 -1.49
C THR A 299 13.81 -55.53 -1.06
N ASN A 300 13.15 -56.69 -0.93
CA ASN A 300 11.71 -56.85 -0.68
C ASN A 300 11.28 -56.78 0.80
N SER A 301 10.01 -56.44 1.05
CA SER A 301 9.17 -57.08 2.09
C SER A 301 7.65 -56.91 1.87
N LYS A 302 7.06 -57.98 1.33
CA LYS A 302 5.71 -58.56 1.53
C LYS A 302 5.05 -58.16 2.88
N ALA A 303 3.79 -57.73 3.06
CA ALA A 303 2.47 -57.91 2.41
C ALA A 303 1.55 -58.99 3.04
N GLN A 304 0.42 -58.57 3.65
CA GLN A 304 -0.89 -59.24 3.82
C GLN A 304 -1.87 -58.22 4.51
N GLU A 305 -3.07 -57.94 3.96
CA GLU A 305 -4.42 -58.47 4.32
C GLU A 305 -5.03 -57.98 5.67
N SER A 306 -6.35 -57.80 5.84
CA SER A 306 -7.47 -57.56 4.88
C SER A 306 -8.73 -57.00 5.62
N VAL A 307 -9.67 -56.42 4.86
CA VAL A 307 -11.15 -56.30 5.03
C VAL A 307 -11.75 -56.42 6.47
N THR A 308 -12.57 -55.47 6.94
CA THR A 308 -14.07 -55.56 6.92
C THR A 308 -14.75 -54.21 7.24
N ALA A 309 -15.97 -54.01 6.72
CA ALA A 309 -16.76 -52.77 6.81
C ALA A 309 -17.52 -52.57 8.14
N THR A 310 -17.97 -51.33 8.40
CA THR A 310 -18.77 -50.95 9.58
C THR A 310 -20.15 -50.44 9.18
N LYS A 311 -21.23 -51.07 9.67
CA LYS A 311 -22.60 -50.52 9.69
C LYS A 311 -23.48 -51.19 10.76
N THR A 312 -23.81 -50.46 11.82
CA THR A 312 -25.13 -50.58 12.48
C THR A 312 -25.53 -49.26 13.15
N ASN A 313 -26.77 -48.84 12.92
CA ASN A 313 -27.52 -47.82 13.68
C ASN A 313 -28.64 -48.52 14.46
N SER A 314 -29.36 -47.77 15.31
CA SER A 314 -30.73 -48.02 15.86
C SER A 314 -30.76 -47.89 17.39
N SER A 315 -31.81 -47.38 18.05
CA SER A 315 -33.10 -46.77 17.61
C SER A 315 -33.23 -45.34 18.21
N THR A 316 -34.34 -44.69 18.62
CA THR A 316 -35.83 -44.83 18.72
C THR A 316 -36.29 -43.39 19.09
N THR A 317 -37.46 -42.79 18.81
CA THR A 317 -38.69 -42.94 17.99
C THR A 317 -39.45 -41.59 18.18
N ASP A 318 -40.50 -41.12 17.49
CA ASP A 318 -41.27 -41.36 16.24
C ASP A 318 -41.95 -39.97 15.94
N SER A 319 -43.02 -39.66 15.20
CA SER A 319 -43.96 -40.27 14.23
C SER A 319 -44.60 -39.08 13.46
N THR A 320 -45.35 -39.14 12.35
CA THR A 320 -45.61 -40.10 11.24
C THR A 320 -46.38 -39.34 10.14
N LYS A 321 -46.79 -40.01 9.05
CA LYS A 321 -47.75 -39.58 7.99
C LYS A 321 -47.22 -38.57 6.96
N THR A 322 -46.81 -38.94 5.72
CA THR A 322 -47.47 -39.62 4.56
C THR A 322 -48.36 -38.69 3.71
N LYS A 323 -48.47 -38.79 2.37
CA LYS A 323 -47.92 -39.71 1.32
C LYS A 323 -48.26 -39.18 -0.09
N LYS A 324 -47.33 -39.23 -1.06
CA LYS A 324 -47.45 -39.89 -2.40
C LYS A 324 -46.36 -39.42 -3.39
N SER A 325 -46.14 -40.23 -4.43
CA SER A 325 -45.16 -40.03 -5.51
C SER A 325 -45.84 -40.18 -6.86
N LEU A 326 -45.37 -39.44 -7.88
CA LEU A 326 -45.58 -39.75 -9.30
C LEU A 326 -44.29 -39.50 -10.09
N LEU A 327 -43.79 -40.56 -10.71
CA LEU A 327 -42.62 -40.56 -11.58
C LEU A 327 -42.88 -41.57 -12.70
N ASN A 328 -43.00 -41.17 -13.97
CA ASN A 328 -42.83 -42.05 -15.14
C ASN A 328 -42.95 -41.37 -16.51
N LYS A 329 -42.00 -41.72 -17.41
CA LYS A 329 -42.10 -41.72 -18.90
C LYS A 329 -42.28 -40.34 -19.58
N VAL A 330 -41.96 -40.15 -20.87
CA VAL A 330 -41.56 -41.08 -21.97
C VAL A 330 -40.22 -40.64 -22.62
N LYS A 331 -39.47 -41.58 -23.20
CA LYS A 331 -38.35 -41.31 -24.14
C LYS A 331 -38.71 -41.72 -25.58
N GLY A 332 -38.45 -40.82 -26.54
CA GLY A 332 -37.85 -41.14 -27.85
C GLY A 332 -38.72 -41.56 -29.03
N LYS A 333 -38.51 -40.91 -30.18
CA LYS A 333 -37.95 -41.45 -31.45
C LYS A 333 -37.65 -40.28 -32.42
N ILE A 334 -36.42 -40.12 -32.92
CA ILE A 334 -35.80 -40.70 -34.15
C ILE A 334 -36.33 -40.09 -35.45
N GLY A 335 -35.40 -39.58 -36.28
CA GLY A 335 -35.48 -39.68 -37.75
C GLY A 335 -35.69 -38.38 -38.54
N PHE A 336 -34.60 -37.68 -38.87
CA PHE A 336 -33.91 -37.88 -40.17
C PHE A 336 -32.42 -37.54 -40.02
#